data_AF-A0A6B0V935-F1
#
_entry.id   AF-A0A6B0V935-F1
#
_cell.length_a   1.000
_cell.length_b   1.000
_cell.length_c   1.000
_cell.angle_alpha   90.00
_cell.angle_beta   90.00
_cell.angle_gamma   90.00
#
_symmetry.space_group_name_H-M   'P 1'
#
loop_
_entity.id
_entity.type
_entity.pdbx_description
1 polymer ?
#
loop_
_entity_poly.entity_id
_entity_poly.type
_entity_poly.pdbx_seq_one_letter_code
_entity_poly.pdbx_strand_id
1 'polypeptide(L)'
;MKLLMWIFCLNFFVSHGEGEGTWQVGVRMVLDNTYQTLFLKYHRNQNASLDVYLQTFLNSANLFFRDIKNPSIEFVLVGTYNMTLNESSTLLSNKRSTEENLYELHEFGIKHNFPSDDLVFLLYPYQLTEIDEFKTSFLDGFCNTRGYGFGYDDARTFSGVTMAARQFARLLGANADNIAGCKHSTYLMANNKSSPDKHTLSNCSKRNIQHKLQTINNCSCLRTDYSGPVNSTYLPSNFLNKTDICTLSHQNYTFCNQLGRKSKEAYVVGCSVACCEMGPQNTQNLYGILAPDGTTSDDCQLCLAGQCTNKTVTSSSSTAGSAVEN
;
A
#
# COMPACT_ATOMS: atom_id res chain seq x y z
N MET A 1 -19.71 -9.62 -34.62
CA MET A 1 -20.03 -9.11 -33.27
C MET A 1 -18.90 -8.33 -32.59
N LYS A 2 -17.80 -7.95 -33.28
CA LYS A 2 -16.69 -7.13 -32.72
C LYS A 2 -16.72 -5.64 -33.12
N LEU A 3 -17.71 -5.21 -33.91
CA LEU A 3 -17.74 -3.86 -34.49
C LEU A 3 -18.57 -2.84 -33.68
N LEU A 4 -19.34 -3.27 -32.67
CA LEU A 4 -20.15 -2.36 -31.84
C LEU A 4 -19.42 -1.77 -30.63
N MET A 5 -18.24 -2.30 -30.25
CA MET A 5 -17.54 -1.84 -29.04
C MET A 5 -16.79 -0.51 -29.23
N TRP A 6 -16.52 -0.10 -30.47
CA TRP A 6 -15.81 1.17 -30.75
C TRP A 6 -16.73 2.39 -30.74
N ILE A 7 -18.03 2.23 -30.99
CA ILE A 7 -18.99 3.35 -31.06
C ILE A 7 -19.42 3.84 -29.67
N PHE A 8 -19.22 3.04 -28.62
CA PHE A 8 -19.59 3.41 -27.25
C PHE A 8 -18.62 4.38 -26.57
N CYS A 9 -17.34 4.45 -26.95
CA CYS A 9 -16.43 5.44 -26.35
C CYS A 9 -16.62 6.86 -26.93
N LEU A 10 -17.33 7.05 -28.06
CA LEU A 10 -17.63 8.40 -28.58
C LEU A 10 -18.94 9.01 -28.05
N ASN A 11 -19.93 8.19 -27.66
CA ASN A 11 -21.26 8.69 -27.27
C ASN A 11 -21.40 9.04 -25.79
N PHE A 12 -20.39 8.80 -24.95
CA PHE A 12 -20.36 9.27 -23.55
C PHE A 12 -19.66 10.62 -23.36
N PHE A 13 -19.08 11.21 -24.40
CA PHE A 13 -18.48 12.56 -24.34
C PHE A 13 -19.47 13.71 -24.57
N VAL A 14 -20.77 13.44 -24.52
CA VAL A 14 -21.80 14.49 -24.52
C VAL A 14 -22.60 14.36 -23.23
N SER A 15 -22.33 15.29 -22.29
CA SER A 15 -23.07 15.55 -21.05
C SER A 15 -22.73 14.72 -19.80
N HIS A 16 -21.45 14.58 -19.45
CA HIS A 16 -21.07 14.58 -18.02
C HIS A 16 -19.90 15.56 -17.86
N GLY A 17 -20.04 16.50 -16.91
CA GLY A 17 -19.21 17.69 -16.79
C GLY A 17 -17.71 17.41 -16.74
N GLU A 18 -16.95 18.40 -17.18
CA GLU A 18 -15.52 18.50 -16.89
C GLU A 18 -15.28 18.31 -15.38
N GLY A 19 -14.60 17.21 -15.04
CA GLY A 19 -13.81 17.08 -13.81
C GLY A 19 -14.55 16.84 -12.49
N GLU A 20 -15.02 15.61 -12.24
CA GLU A 20 -15.28 15.13 -10.86
C GLU A 20 -15.39 13.59 -10.67
N GLY A 21 -15.06 12.78 -11.68
CA GLY A 21 -15.16 11.30 -11.58
C GLY A 21 -13.94 10.64 -10.91
N THR A 22 -14.13 9.44 -10.35
CA THR A 22 -13.04 8.55 -9.91
C THR A 22 -12.82 7.46 -10.96
N TRP A 23 -11.57 7.28 -11.40
CA TRP A 23 -11.15 6.15 -12.21
C TRP A 23 -10.62 5.03 -11.32
N GLN A 24 -11.13 3.83 -11.56
CA GLN A 24 -10.76 2.62 -10.84
C GLN A 24 -9.83 1.76 -11.69
N VAL A 25 -8.64 1.51 -11.15
CA VAL A 25 -7.67 0.55 -11.69
C VAL A 25 -7.89 -0.79 -11.01
N GLY A 26 -8.29 -1.79 -11.79
CA GLY A 26 -8.48 -3.14 -11.29
C GLY A 26 -7.15 -3.81 -10.97
N VAL A 27 -6.97 -4.27 -9.73
CA VAL A 27 -5.79 -5.02 -9.28
C VAL A 27 -6.15 -6.49 -9.06
N ARG A 28 -5.46 -7.38 -9.77
CA ARG A 28 -5.49 -8.81 -9.57
C ARG A 28 -4.31 -9.22 -8.71
N MET A 29 -4.58 -9.72 -7.50
CA MET A 29 -3.55 -10.18 -6.60
C MET A 29 -3.18 -11.63 -6.92
N VAL A 30 -1.91 -11.91 -7.15
CA VAL A 30 -1.36 -13.26 -7.25
C VAL A 30 -0.66 -13.57 -5.95
N LEU A 31 -0.97 -14.70 -5.33
CA LEU A 31 -0.47 -15.02 -4.00
C LEU A 31 0.37 -16.30 -4.02
N ASP A 32 1.57 -16.20 -3.46
CA ASP A 32 2.39 -17.37 -3.13
C ASP A 32 1.65 -18.32 -2.16
N ASN A 33 1.89 -19.62 -2.27
CA ASN A 33 1.26 -20.62 -1.39
C ASN A 33 1.61 -20.40 0.10
N THR A 34 2.83 -19.96 0.39
CA THR A 34 3.27 -19.59 1.75
C THR A 34 2.53 -18.37 2.25
N TYR A 35 2.26 -17.38 1.37
CA TYR A 35 1.49 -16.18 1.72
C TYR A 35 0.12 -16.56 2.28
N GLN A 36 -0.60 -17.44 1.58
CA GLN A 36 -1.91 -17.94 2.00
C GLN A 36 -1.84 -18.67 3.34
N THR A 37 -0.80 -19.50 3.52
CA THR A 37 -0.57 -20.25 4.76
C THR A 37 -0.32 -19.31 5.94
N LEU A 38 0.46 -18.26 5.74
CA LEU A 38 0.77 -17.26 6.77
C LEU A 38 -0.45 -16.41 7.11
N PHE A 39 -1.22 -15.98 6.11
CA PHE A 39 -2.49 -15.29 6.37
C PHE A 39 -3.39 -16.14 7.28
N LEU A 40 -3.60 -17.42 6.95
CA LEU A 40 -4.39 -18.31 7.79
C LEU A 40 -3.78 -18.50 9.18
N LYS A 41 -2.46 -18.58 9.29
CA LYS A 41 -1.77 -18.70 10.58
C LYS A 41 -2.04 -17.50 11.49
N TYR A 42 -2.04 -16.29 10.95
CA TYR A 42 -2.13 -15.07 11.75
C TYR A 42 -3.55 -14.53 11.91
N HIS A 43 -4.42 -14.75 10.92
CA HIS A 43 -5.73 -14.10 10.83
C HIS A 43 -6.93 -15.06 10.83
N ARG A 44 -6.74 -16.39 10.86
CA ARG A 44 -7.88 -17.35 10.81
C ARG A 44 -8.92 -17.18 11.92
N ASN A 45 -8.53 -16.66 13.08
CA ASN A 45 -9.45 -16.42 14.20
C ASN A 45 -10.11 -15.03 14.16
N GLN A 46 -9.81 -14.24 13.12
CA GLN A 46 -10.42 -12.94 12.90
C GLN A 46 -11.64 -13.11 11.98
N ASN A 47 -12.66 -12.27 12.15
CA ASN A 47 -13.84 -12.26 11.29
C ASN A 47 -13.58 -11.57 9.94
N ALA A 48 -12.44 -11.83 9.30
CA ALA A 48 -12.07 -11.22 8.02
C ALA A 48 -11.49 -12.28 7.08
N SER A 49 -11.95 -12.30 5.83
CA SER A 49 -11.43 -13.18 4.79
C SER A 49 -10.11 -12.64 4.21
N LEU A 50 -9.42 -13.46 3.41
CA LEU A 50 -8.23 -13.04 2.67
C LEU A 50 -8.54 -11.87 1.72
N ASP A 51 -9.67 -11.89 1.03
CA ASP A 51 -10.07 -10.78 0.15
C ASP A 51 -10.34 -9.48 0.94
N VAL A 52 -10.87 -9.57 2.17
CA VAL A 52 -11.00 -8.39 3.07
C VAL A 52 -9.62 -7.85 3.43
N TYR A 53 -8.65 -8.72 3.74
CA TYR A 53 -7.27 -8.30 3.99
C TYR A 53 -6.65 -7.63 2.76
N LEU A 54 -6.77 -8.22 1.57
CA LEU A 54 -6.21 -7.67 0.33
C LEU A 54 -6.86 -6.35 -0.07
N GLN A 55 -8.18 -6.21 0.09
CA GLN A 55 -8.85 -4.93 -0.15
C GLN A 55 -8.40 -3.88 0.88
N THR A 56 -8.21 -4.27 2.15
CA THR A 56 -7.64 -3.38 3.18
C THR A 56 -6.22 -2.93 2.83
N PHE A 57 -5.40 -3.84 2.30
CA PHE A 57 -4.06 -3.55 1.78
C PHE A 57 -4.12 -2.52 0.62
N LEU A 58 -5.03 -2.71 -0.33
CA LEU A 58 -5.25 -1.76 -1.43
C LEU A 58 -5.77 -0.41 -0.94
N ASN A 59 -6.68 -0.37 0.03
CA ASN A 59 -7.17 0.86 0.64
C ASN A 59 -6.02 1.66 1.26
N SER A 60 -5.08 1.01 1.94
CA SER A 60 -3.87 1.67 2.45
C SER A 60 -2.95 2.15 1.31
N ALA A 61 -2.81 1.38 0.22
CA ALA A 61 -2.05 1.82 -0.95
C ALA A 61 -2.69 3.04 -1.65
N ASN A 62 -4.02 3.10 -1.71
CA ASN A 62 -4.79 4.22 -2.28
C ASN A 62 -4.47 5.56 -1.61
N LEU A 63 -4.15 5.55 -0.31
CA LEU A 63 -3.79 6.77 0.43
C LEU A 63 -2.57 7.50 -0.17
N PHE A 64 -1.65 6.79 -0.84
CA PHE A 64 -0.48 7.40 -1.47
C PHE A 64 -0.84 8.21 -2.73
N PHE A 65 -2.02 7.94 -3.31
CA PHE A 65 -2.52 8.55 -4.55
C PHE A 65 -3.61 9.60 -4.29
N ARG A 66 -3.97 9.84 -3.01
CA ARG A 66 -5.08 10.73 -2.59
C ARG A 66 -5.01 12.15 -3.14
N ASP A 67 -3.80 12.62 -3.46
CA ASP A 67 -3.53 13.98 -3.97
C ASP A 67 -3.64 14.08 -5.50
N ILE A 68 -3.87 12.98 -6.22
CA ILE A 68 -4.22 13.00 -7.64
C ILE A 68 -5.71 13.29 -7.72
N LYS A 69 -6.05 14.46 -8.28
CA LYS A 69 -7.42 14.94 -8.46
C LYS A 69 -7.68 15.16 -9.95
N ASN A 70 -8.96 15.09 -10.32
CA ASN A 70 -9.51 15.44 -11.63
C ASN A 70 -8.86 14.69 -12.80
N PRO A 71 -9.18 13.40 -12.97
CA PRO A 71 -10.00 12.56 -12.07
C PRO A 71 -9.18 11.99 -10.91
N SER A 72 -9.86 11.62 -9.82
CA SER A 72 -9.24 10.80 -8.77
C SER A 72 -8.96 9.39 -9.29
N ILE A 73 -8.02 8.70 -8.64
CA ILE A 73 -7.71 7.30 -8.93
C ILE A 73 -7.92 6.45 -7.68
N GLU A 74 -8.44 5.24 -7.90
CA GLU A 74 -8.61 4.21 -6.88
C GLU A 74 -8.15 2.85 -7.43
N PHE A 75 -7.39 2.10 -6.65
CA PHE A 75 -7.06 0.70 -6.90
C PHE A 75 -8.08 -0.20 -6.20
N VAL A 76 -8.71 -1.10 -6.96
CA VAL A 76 -9.78 -1.98 -6.49
C VAL A 76 -9.44 -3.44 -6.76
N LEU A 77 -9.72 -4.35 -5.81
CA LEU A 77 -9.46 -5.77 -6.00
C LEU A 77 -10.43 -6.34 -7.04
N VAL A 78 -9.93 -6.81 -8.18
CA VAL A 78 -10.78 -7.45 -9.23
C VAL A 78 -10.67 -8.97 -9.25
N GLY A 79 -9.71 -9.53 -8.53
CA GLY A 79 -9.58 -10.97 -8.37
C GLY A 79 -8.32 -11.38 -7.63
N THR A 80 -8.36 -12.62 -7.15
CA THR A 80 -7.26 -13.25 -6.43
C THR A 80 -6.89 -14.54 -7.15
N TYR A 81 -5.60 -14.76 -7.42
CA TYR A 81 -5.08 -16.02 -7.93
C TYR A 81 -4.17 -16.65 -6.87
N ASN A 82 -4.60 -17.79 -6.35
CA ASN A 82 -3.87 -18.56 -5.36
C ASN A 82 -2.96 -19.56 -6.08
N MET A 83 -1.65 -19.33 -6.05
CA MET A 83 -0.70 -20.28 -6.63
C MET A 83 -0.70 -21.58 -5.84
N THR A 84 -0.59 -22.69 -6.57
CA THR A 84 -0.23 -24.00 -6.04
C THR A 84 1.22 -23.98 -5.54
N LEU A 85 1.58 -24.99 -4.74
CA LEU A 85 2.96 -25.19 -4.28
C LEU A 85 3.95 -25.31 -5.45
N ASN A 86 3.57 -26.00 -6.52
CA ASN A 86 4.42 -26.20 -7.68
C ASN A 86 4.63 -24.91 -8.49
N GLU A 87 3.57 -24.13 -8.71
CA GLU A 87 3.66 -22.82 -9.36
C GLU A 87 4.55 -21.87 -8.56
N SER A 88 4.32 -21.79 -7.24
CA SER A 88 5.11 -20.94 -6.33
C SER A 88 6.60 -21.30 -6.40
N SER A 89 6.93 -22.59 -6.29
CA SER A 89 8.31 -23.08 -6.33
C SER A 89 9.00 -22.83 -7.67
N THR A 90 8.25 -22.86 -8.76
CA THR A 90 8.78 -22.62 -10.11
C THR A 90 9.01 -21.12 -10.34
N LEU A 91 8.03 -20.29 -9.99
CA LEU A 91 8.05 -18.85 -10.26
C LEU A 91 9.10 -18.14 -9.41
N LEU A 92 9.19 -18.48 -8.12
CA LEU A 92 10.00 -17.79 -7.11
C LEU A 92 11.34 -18.50 -6.82
N SER A 93 11.89 -19.18 -7.82
CA SER A 93 13.20 -19.83 -7.71
C SER A 93 14.32 -18.81 -7.43
N ASN A 94 15.02 -18.97 -6.30
CA ASN A 94 16.00 -18.04 -5.73
C ASN A 94 17.27 -17.73 -6.57
N LYS A 95 17.34 -18.16 -7.84
CA LYS A 95 18.53 -17.99 -8.69
C LYS A 95 18.35 -16.97 -9.82
N ARG A 96 17.24 -16.25 -9.84
CA ARG A 96 16.86 -15.33 -10.92
C ARG A 96 17.14 -13.88 -10.57
N SER A 97 17.48 -13.09 -11.59
CA SER A 97 17.53 -11.64 -11.43
C SER A 97 16.14 -11.04 -11.18
N THR A 98 16.08 -9.80 -10.68
CA THR A 98 14.78 -9.10 -10.48
C THR A 98 13.97 -9.01 -11.77
N GLU A 99 14.64 -8.72 -12.89
CA GLU A 99 13.99 -8.59 -14.21
C GLU A 99 13.50 -9.96 -14.71
N GLU A 100 14.28 -11.02 -14.54
CA GLU A 100 13.85 -12.38 -14.88
C GLU A 100 12.59 -12.79 -14.11
N ASN A 101 12.54 -12.54 -12.80
CA ASN A 101 11.33 -12.80 -12.00
C ASN A 101 10.11 -12.03 -12.52
N LEU A 102 10.29 -10.78 -12.98
CA LEU A 102 9.22 -9.97 -13.52
C LEU A 102 8.70 -10.53 -14.87
N TYR A 103 9.59 -10.93 -15.76
CA TYR A 103 9.21 -11.55 -17.04
C TYR A 103 8.52 -12.89 -16.82
N GLU A 104 8.98 -13.69 -15.87
CA GLU A 104 8.36 -14.98 -15.53
C GLU A 104 6.95 -14.79 -14.96
N LEU A 105 6.71 -13.75 -14.16
CA LEU A 105 5.37 -13.39 -13.70
C LEU A 105 4.45 -12.96 -14.86
N HIS A 106 4.99 -12.24 -15.84
CA HIS A 106 4.25 -11.88 -17.06
C HIS A 106 3.86 -13.11 -17.89
N GLU A 107 4.81 -14.02 -18.14
CA GLU A 107 4.54 -15.28 -18.86
C GLU A 107 3.56 -16.18 -18.08
N PHE A 108 3.66 -16.19 -16.76
CA PHE A 108 2.69 -16.85 -15.89
C PHE A 108 1.28 -16.28 -16.11
N GLY A 109 1.12 -14.96 -16.11
CA GLY A 109 -0.17 -14.33 -16.37
C GLY A 109 -0.75 -14.65 -17.75
N ILE A 110 0.09 -14.70 -18.78
CA ILE A 110 -0.32 -15.13 -20.13
C ILE A 110 -0.81 -16.57 -20.11
N LYS A 111 -0.05 -17.48 -19.51
CA LYS A 111 -0.39 -18.91 -19.40
C LYS A 111 -1.72 -19.13 -18.69
N HIS A 112 -2.03 -18.31 -17.69
CA HIS A 112 -3.28 -18.37 -16.92
C HIS A 112 -4.38 -17.43 -17.44
N ASN A 113 -4.20 -16.85 -18.63
CA ASN A 113 -5.17 -15.98 -19.30
C ASN A 113 -5.67 -14.81 -18.43
N PHE A 114 -4.77 -14.17 -17.68
CA PHE A 114 -5.14 -12.97 -16.92
C PHE A 114 -5.56 -11.83 -17.86
N PRO A 115 -6.64 -11.09 -17.54
CA PRO A 115 -7.08 -9.97 -18.38
C PRO A 115 -6.00 -8.90 -18.50
N SER A 116 -5.75 -8.41 -19.72
CA SER A 116 -4.78 -7.33 -19.98
C SER A 116 -5.20 -5.97 -19.41
N ASP A 117 -6.46 -5.85 -19.01
CA ASP A 117 -7.07 -4.64 -18.46
C ASP A 117 -6.89 -4.54 -16.94
N ASP A 118 -6.36 -5.60 -16.32
CA ASP A 118 -6.03 -5.66 -14.91
C ASP A 118 -4.54 -5.35 -14.70
N LEU A 119 -4.24 -4.68 -13.59
CA LEU A 119 -2.91 -4.66 -13.01
C LEU A 119 -2.73 -5.96 -12.22
N VAL A 120 -1.75 -6.79 -12.60
CA VAL A 120 -1.42 -8.04 -11.90
C VAL A 120 -0.29 -7.80 -10.92
N PHE A 121 -0.52 -8.10 -9.64
CA PHE A 121 0.48 -7.88 -8.58
C PHE A 121 0.71 -9.14 -7.75
N LEU A 122 1.95 -9.64 -7.76
CA LEU A 122 2.34 -10.80 -6.95
C LEU A 122 2.79 -10.37 -5.54
N LEU A 123 2.17 -10.97 -4.53
CA LEU A 123 2.60 -10.85 -3.13
C LEU A 123 3.30 -12.14 -2.67
N TYR A 124 4.46 -11.98 -2.03
CA TYR A 124 5.24 -13.08 -1.45
C TYR A 124 5.79 -12.69 -0.07
N PRO A 125 5.90 -13.63 0.88
CA PRO A 125 6.17 -13.32 2.29
C PRO A 125 7.61 -13.51 2.75
N TYR A 126 8.56 -13.63 1.81
CA TYR A 126 9.98 -13.79 2.13
C TYR A 126 10.80 -12.77 1.36
N GLN A 127 11.81 -12.19 1.97
CA GLN A 127 12.63 -11.20 1.28
C GLN A 127 13.55 -11.90 0.26
N LEU A 128 13.38 -11.64 -1.03
CA LEU A 128 14.38 -12.08 -2.01
C LEU A 128 15.63 -11.21 -1.83
N THR A 129 16.79 -11.85 -1.84
CA THR A 129 18.08 -11.15 -1.78
C THR A 129 18.32 -10.37 -3.07
N GLU A 130 18.91 -9.18 -2.98
CA GLU A 130 19.37 -8.39 -4.14
C GLU A 130 18.26 -7.90 -5.10
N ILE A 131 17.07 -7.58 -4.57
CA ILE A 131 16.02 -6.93 -5.37
C ILE A 131 16.31 -5.45 -5.58
N ASP A 132 16.30 -5.01 -6.83
CA ASP A 132 16.10 -3.60 -7.16
C ASP A 132 14.60 -3.31 -7.17
N GLU A 133 14.08 -2.64 -6.13
CA GLU A 133 12.65 -2.35 -6.00
C GLU A 133 12.09 -1.58 -7.21
N PHE A 134 12.88 -0.77 -7.90
CA PHE A 134 12.41 -0.08 -9.11
C PHE A 134 12.32 -1.00 -10.33
N LYS A 135 12.82 -2.23 -10.26
CA LYS A 135 12.73 -3.23 -11.34
C LYS A 135 11.69 -4.32 -11.07
N THR A 136 10.93 -4.21 -9.98
CA THR A 136 9.88 -5.17 -9.62
C THR A 136 8.54 -4.93 -10.32
N SER A 137 8.47 -3.98 -11.25
CA SER A 137 7.33 -3.77 -12.14
C SER A 137 7.77 -3.20 -13.48
N PHE A 138 6.96 -3.41 -14.52
CA PHE A 138 7.20 -2.75 -15.81
C PHE A 138 6.82 -1.28 -15.71
N LEU A 139 7.78 -0.39 -15.99
CA LEU A 139 7.50 1.05 -16.08
C LEU A 139 6.48 1.29 -17.20
N ASP A 140 5.45 2.08 -16.89
CA ASP A 140 4.34 2.39 -17.80
C ASP A 140 3.56 1.14 -18.27
N GLY A 141 3.68 0.02 -17.56
CA GLY A 141 3.11 -1.28 -17.93
C GLY A 141 1.57 -1.39 -17.84
N PHE A 142 0.88 -0.45 -17.19
CA PHE A 142 -0.56 -0.55 -17.07
C PHE A 142 -1.25 -0.31 -18.43
N CYS A 143 -2.24 -1.15 -18.74
CA CYS A 143 -3.04 -1.08 -19.96
C CYS A 143 -2.22 -1.15 -21.28
N ASN A 144 -1.06 -1.84 -21.28
CA ASN A 144 -0.24 -2.07 -22.48
C ASN A 144 0.42 -3.48 -22.49
N THR A 145 -0.37 -4.52 -22.17
CA THR A 145 0.02 -5.94 -22.03
C THR A 145 1.06 -6.26 -20.94
N ARG A 146 1.77 -5.27 -20.39
CA ARG A 146 2.83 -5.46 -19.39
C ARG A 146 2.42 -4.98 -18.00
N GLY A 147 1.14 -5.13 -17.63
CA GLY A 147 0.57 -4.64 -16.37
C GLY A 147 0.98 -5.42 -15.12
N TYR A 148 2.25 -5.78 -14.98
CA TYR A 148 2.72 -6.74 -13.97
C TYR A 148 3.73 -6.10 -13.01
N GLY A 149 3.61 -6.46 -11.74
CA GLY A 149 4.62 -6.19 -10.73
C GLY A 149 4.57 -7.18 -9.57
N PHE A 150 5.54 -7.11 -8.68
CA PHE A 150 5.58 -7.93 -7.47
C PHE A 150 6.14 -7.17 -6.27
N GLY A 151 5.77 -7.61 -5.07
CA GLY A 151 6.28 -7.02 -3.84
C GLY A 151 6.21 -7.96 -2.65
N TYR A 152 7.12 -7.72 -1.72
CA TYR A 152 7.14 -8.42 -0.43
C TYR A 152 6.00 -7.91 0.45
N ASP A 153 5.23 -8.82 1.03
CA ASP A 153 4.33 -8.57 2.16
C ASP A 153 4.30 -9.81 3.06
N ASP A 154 4.45 -9.62 4.36
CA ASP A 154 4.52 -10.70 5.35
C ASP A 154 3.18 -11.39 5.65
N ALA A 155 2.10 -11.02 4.94
CA ALA A 155 0.73 -11.50 5.15
C ALA A 155 0.21 -11.30 6.58
N ARG A 156 0.82 -10.35 7.32
CA ARG A 156 0.60 -10.19 8.75
C ARG A 156 0.45 -8.74 9.16
N THR A 157 1.32 -7.87 8.68
CA THR A 157 1.48 -6.50 9.18
C THR A 157 1.24 -5.43 8.11
N PHE A 158 0.80 -5.83 6.90
CA PHE A 158 0.69 -4.93 5.74
C PHE A 158 2.04 -4.29 5.36
N SER A 159 3.14 -4.99 5.66
CA SER A 159 4.52 -4.52 5.42
C SER A 159 4.80 -4.16 3.96
N GLY A 160 4.05 -4.74 3.01
CA GLY A 160 4.21 -4.49 1.57
C GLY A 160 3.51 -3.27 1.00
N VAL A 161 2.67 -2.57 1.76
CA VAL A 161 1.82 -1.47 1.22
C VAL A 161 2.64 -0.40 0.51
N THR A 162 3.74 0.04 1.13
CA THR A 162 4.60 1.09 0.54
C THR A 162 5.26 0.61 -0.76
N MET A 163 5.68 -0.65 -0.80
CA MET A 163 6.29 -1.24 -2.00
C MET A 163 5.25 -1.37 -3.13
N ALA A 164 4.05 -1.85 -2.82
CA ALA A 164 2.96 -1.94 -3.79
C ALA A 164 2.57 -0.57 -4.35
N ALA A 165 2.38 0.44 -3.48
CA ALA A 165 2.09 1.81 -3.92
C ALA A 165 3.17 2.34 -4.86
N ARG A 166 4.45 2.08 -4.57
CA ARG A 166 5.57 2.44 -5.46
C ARG A 166 5.46 1.75 -6.82
N GLN A 167 5.21 0.43 -6.84
CA GLN A 167 5.10 -0.32 -8.09
C GLN A 167 3.86 0.09 -8.91
N PHE A 168 2.74 0.41 -8.26
CA PHE A 168 1.56 0.92 -8.93
C PHE A 168 1.84 2.27 -9.59
N ALA A 169 2.56 3.17 -8.91
CA ALA A 169 2.99 4.43 -9.49
C ALA A 169 3.87 4.20 -10.74
N ARG A 170 4.79 3.22 -10.68
CA ARG A 170 5.63 2.85 -11.83
C ARG A 170 4.83 2.27 -12.99
N LEU A 171 3.88 1.38 -12.72
CA LEU A 171 2.99 0.81 -13.73
C LEU A 171 2.15 1.89 -14.42
N LEU A 172 1.85 2.98 -13.70
CA LEU A 172 1.20 4.18 -14.22
C LEU A 172 2.18 5.25 -14.75
N GLY A 173 3.44 4.89 -15.01
CA GLY A 173 4.40 5.76 -15.70
C GLY A 173 5.24 6.69 -14.82
N ALA A 174 5.09 6.67 -13.49
CA ALA A 174 5.99 7.41 -12.61
C ALA A 174 7.37 6.72 -12.54
N ASN A 175 8.43 7.39 -13.01
CA ASN A 175 9.79 6.90 -12.83
C ASN A 175 10.36 7.33 -11.47
N ALA A 176 11.56 6.87 -11.13
CA ALA A 176 12.29 7.38 -9.96
C ALA A 176 12.45 8.91 -10.07
N ASP A 177 12.23 9.64 -8.98
CA ASP A 177 12.12 11.10 -9.00
C ASP A 177 13.41 11.78 -9.49
N ASN A 178 14.57 11.23 -9.11
CA ASN A 178 15.88 11.70 -9.56
C ASN A 178 16.06 11.57 -11.09
N ILE A 179 15.45 10.56 -11.71
CA ILE A 179 15.45 10.37 -13.17
C ILE A 179 14.44 11.31 -13.83
N ALA A 180 13.27 11.50 -13.22
CA ALA A 180 12.18 12.32 -13.74
C ALA A 180 12.38 13.85 -13.59
N GLY A 181 13.56 14.29 -13.14
CA GLY A 181 13.90 15.71 -12.96
C GLY A 181 13.45 16.32 -11.63
N CYS A 182 12.82 15.55 -10.73
CA CYS A 182 12.54 15.93 -9.35
C CYS A 182 13.79 15.69 -8.47
N LYS A 183 14.82 16.54 -8.64
CA LYS A 183 16.05 16.48 -7.85
C LYS A 183 15.77 16.67 -6.35
N HIS A 184 16.53 15.98 -5.50
CA HIS A 184 16.40 16.02 -4.04
C HIS A 184 15.02 15.65 -3.49
N SER A 185 14.24 14.88 -4.26
CA SER A 185 12.95 14.37 -3.79
C SER A 185 13.14 13.50 -2.54
N THR A 186 12.15 13.56 -1.65
CA THR A 186 12.01 12.73 -0.45
C THR A 186 10.72 11.90 -0.50
N TYR A 187 9.97 11.98 -1.61
CA TYR A 187 8.66 11.35 -1.79
C TYR A 187 8.76 9.85 -2.11
N LEU A 188 7.62 9.16 -2.30
CA LEU A 188 7.54 7.72 -2.56
C LEU A 188 8.54 7.22 -3.62
N MET A 189 8.77 8.01 -4.67
CA MET A 189 9.62 7.67 -5.83
C MET A 189 11.09 8.11 -5.69
N ALA A 190 11.51 8.60 -4.52
CA ALA A 190 12.88 9.05 -4.26
C ALA A 190 13.86 7.96 -3.81
N ASN A 191 13.38 6.73 -3.58
CA ASN A 191 14.14 5.64 -2.92
C ASN A 191 14.61 5.96 -1.48
N ASN A 192 14.10 7.02 -0.84
CA ASN A 192 14.43 7.35 0.54
C ASN A 192 13.39 6.73 1.50
N LYS A 193 13.70 5.55 2.05
CA LYS A 193 12.81 4.81 2.96
C LYS A 193 12.63 5.48 4.33
N SER A 194 13.48 6.43 4.70
CA SER A 194 13.45 7.11 6.00
C SER A 194 12.74 8.46 5.97
N SER A 195 12.38 8.93 4.78
CA SER A 195 11.69 10.20 4.62
C SER A 195 10.28 10.18 5.24
N PRO A 196 9.84 11.28 5.90
CA PRO A 196 8.44 11.44 6.31
C PRO A 196 7.48 11.55 5.10
N ASP A 197 7.97 12.03 3.96
CA ASP A 197 7.17 12.25 2.74
C ASP A 197 7.01 10.99 1.88
N LYS A 198 7.64 9.86 2.27
CA LYS A 198 7.62 8.59 1.52
C LYS A 198 6.21 8.04 1.29
N HIS A 199 5.22 8.55 2.02
CA HIS A 199 3.80 8.19 1.94
C HIS A 199 2.98 9.05 0.99
N THR A 200 3.63 9.90 0.21
CA THR A 200 3.00 10.79 -0.78
C THR A 200 3.80 10.82 -2.07
N LEU A 201 3.14 11.20 -3.17
CA LEU A 201 3.77 11.32 -4.48
C LEU A 201 4.30 12.75 -4.71
N SER A 202 5.48 12.84 -5.32
CA SER A 202 6.02 14.12 -5.79
C SER A 202 5.15 14.72 -6.90
N ASN A 203 5.31 16.02 -7.16
CA ASN A 203 4.64 16.66 -8.30
C ASN A 203 5.08 16.10 -9.66
N CYS A 204 6.28 15.51 -9.80
CA CYS A 204 6.68 14.83 -11.03
C CYS A 204 5.90 13.52 -11.20
N SER A 205 5.86 12.71 -10.14
CA SER A 205 5.15 11.43 -10.15
C SER A 205 3.66 11.61 -10.44
N LYS A 206 3.01 12.57 -9.78
CA LYS A 206 1.59 12.89 -10.03
C LYS A 206 1.32 13.26 -11.48
N ARG A 207 2.14 14.14 -12.07
CA ARG A 207 2.01 14.55 -13.48
C ARG A 207 2.17 13.38 -14.45
N ASN A 208 3.14 12.50 -14.22
CA ASN A 208 3.35 11.33 -15.09
C ASN A 208 2.15 10.38 -15.02
N ILE A 209 1.63 10.12 -13.82
CA ILE A 209 0.44 9.28 -13.63
C ILE A 209 -0.77 9.91 -14.29
N GLN A 210 -1.03 11.21 -14.06
CA GLN A 210 -2.15 11.91 -14.71
C GLN A 210 -2.05 11.85 -16.24
N HIS A 211 -0.85 12.05 -16.80
CA HIS A 211 -0.63 11.94 -18.24
C HIS A 211 -0.90 10.52 -18.76
N LYS A 212 -0.43 9.49 -18.06
CA LYS A 212 -0.76 8.09 -18.40
C LYS A 212 -2.26 7.87 -18.40
N LEU A 213 -2.96 8.27 -17.33
CA LEU A 213 -4.40 8.05 -17.23
C LEU A 213 -5.17 8.76 -18.35
N GLN A 214 -4.78 9.98 -18.73
CA GLN A 214 -5.38 10.73 -19.85
C GLN A 214 -5.09 10.14 -21.23
N THR A 215 -4.05 9.33 -21.38
CA THR A 215 -3.63 8.73 -22.67
C THR A 215 -4.10 7.29 -22.85
N ILE A 216 -4.70 6.68 -21.82
CA ILE A 216 -5.32 5.37 -21.94
C ILE A 216 -6.56 5.48 -22.83
N ASN A 217 -6.43 4.98 -24.06
CA ASN A 217 -7.53 4.93 -25.04
C ASN A 217 -8.47 3.74 -24.81
N ASN A 218 -8.03 2.71 -24.09
CA ASN A 218 -8.84 1.53 -23.83
C ASN A 218 -9.72 1.75 -22.60
N CYS A 219 -11.00 2.05 -22.84
CA CYS A 219 -12.01 2.32 -21.81
C CYS A 219 -12.19 1.15 -20.81
N SER A 220 -11.80 -0.10 -21.12
CA SER A 220 -11.95 -1.23 -20.18
C SER A 220 -10.92 -1.26 -19.06
N CYS A 221 -9.78 -0.58 -19.21
CA CYS A 221 -8.75 -0.49 -18.18
C CYS A 221 -9.15 0.44 -17.02
N LEU A 222 -9.90 1.50 -17.31
CA LEU A 222 -10.32 2.51 -16.34
C LEU A 222 -11.83 2.38 -16.07
N ARG A 223 -12.16 1.78 -14.92
CA ARG A 223 -13.55 1.53 -14.50
C ARG A 223 -14.09 2.75 -13.73
N THR A 224 -15.41 2.88 -13.61
CA THR A 224 -16.05 3.98 -12.86
C THR A 224 -16.97 3.49 -11.73
N ASP A 225 -17.50 2.28 -11.82
CA ASP A 225 -18.57 1.78 -10.95
C ASP A 225 -18.36 0.32 -10.53
N TYR A 226 -17.11 -0.12 -10.41
CA TYR A 226 -16.79 -1.46 -9.97
C TYR A 226 -16.87 -1.57 -8.45
N SER A 227 -17.76 -2.42 -7.95
CA SER A 227 -18.00 -2.60 -6.51
C SER A 227 -17.09 -3.63 -5.84
N GLY A 228 -16.21 -4.30 -6.58
CA GLY A 228 -15.33 -5.33 -6.03
C GLY A 228 -16.06 -6.61 -5.59
N PRO A 229 -15.28 -7.65 -5.26
CA PRO A 229 -15.79 -8.81 -4.52
C PRO A 229 -16.07 -8.45 -3.05
N VAL A 230 -15.41 -7.41 -2.53
CA VAL A 230 -15.50 -6.96 -1.13
C VAL A 230 -15.38 -5.44 -1.09
N ASN A 231 -16.27 -4.79 -0.35
CA ASN A 231 -16.08 -3.41 0.11
C ASN A 231 -15.67 -3.45 1.59
N SER A 232 -14.38 -3.25 1.86
CA SER A 232 -13.82 -3.38 3.22
C SER A 232 -13.83 -2.02 3.92
N THR A 233 -14.52 -1.95 5.06
CA THR A 233 -14.37 -0.87 6.04
C THR A 233 -13.25 -1.14 7.04
N TYR A 234 -12.55 -2.27 6.93
CA TYR A 234 -11.44 -2.60 7.79
C TYR A 234 -10.23 -1.72 7.48
N LEU A 235 -9.48 -1.45 8.53
CA LEU A 235 -8.18 -0.82 8.52
C LEU A 235 -7.14 -1.82 9.06
N PRO A 236 -5.85 -1.69 8.70
CA PRO A 236 -4.78 -2.51 9.26
C PRO A 236 -4.80 -2.64 10.79
N SER A 237 -5.17 -1.58 11.51
CA SER A 237 -5.32 -1.61 12.97
C SER A 237 -6.37 -2.62 13.46
N ASN A 238 -7.41 -2.92 12.68
CA ASN A 238 -8.41 -3.93 13.03
C ASN A 238 -7.81 -5.35 13.03
N PHE A 239 -6.88 -5.63 12.12
CA PHE A 239 -6.18 -6.91 12.03
C PHE A 239 -5.09 -7.06 13.11
N LEU A 240 -4.51 -5.94 13.55
CA LEU A 240 -3.40 -5.89 14.51
C LEU A 240 -3.83 -5.51 15.93
N ASN A 241 -5.13 -5.40 16.18
CA ASN A 241 -5.66 -5.02 17.49
C ASN A 241 -5.12 -5.94 18.60
N LYS A 242 -4.62 -5.35 19.69
CA LYS A 242 -3.98 -6.04 20.83
C LYS A 242 -2.73 -6.86 20.50
N THR A 243 -2.19 -6.74 19.29
CA THR A 243 -0.96 -7.43 18.89
C THR A 243 0.24 -6.53 19.16
N ASP A 244 1.28 -7.05 19.81
CA ASP A 244 2.55 -6.35 19.97
C ASP A 244 3.29 -6.27 18.63
N ILE A 245 3.02 -5.21 17.87
CA ILE A 245 3.63 -4.97 16.56
C ILE A 245 5.15 -4.77 16.63
N CYS A 246 5.70 -4.38 17.80
CA CYS A 246 7.14 -4.29 17.98
C CYS A 246 7.78 -5.68 17.97
N THR A 247 7.19 -6.64 18.68
CA THR A 247 7.63 -8.05 18.65
C THR A 247 7.50 -8.66 17.25
N LEU A 248 6.53 -8.19 16.46
CA LEU A 248 6.38 -8.64 15.07
C LEU A 248 7.49 -8.12 14.17
N SER A 249 7.87 -6.85 14.36
CA SER A 249 8.96 -6.23 13.61
C SER A 249 10.32 -6.79 13.99
N HIS A 250 10.53 -7.11 15.27
CA HIS A 250 11.77 -7.72 15.77
C HIS A 250 11.49 -8.50 17.05
N GLN A 251 11.86 -9.78 17.10
CA GLN A 251 11.49 -10.68 18.22
C GLN A 251 11.98 -10.20 19.59
N ASN A 252 13.09 -9.46 19.63
CA ASN A 252 13.62 -8.87 20.86
C ASN A 252 12.97 -7.54 21.25
N TYR A 253 11.94 -7.05 20.56
CA TYR A 253 11.33 -5.76 20.85
C TYR A 253 9.92 -5.95 21.40
N THR A 254 9.46 -5.00 22.21
CA THR A 254 8.11 -4.95 22.76
C THR A 254 7.64 -3.49 22.87
N PHE A 255 6.35 -3.29 23.13
CA PHE A 255 5.80 -1.97 23.41
C PHE A 255 6.44 -1.30 24.61
N CYS A 256 6.67 0.01 24.49
CA CYS A 256 7.27 0.80 25.55
C CYS A 256 6.49 2.09 25.77
N ASN A 257 6.42 2.54 27.02
CA ASN A 257 5.78 3.81 27.39
C ASN A 257 6.70 5.00 27.12
N GLN A 258 6.22 6.21 27.42
CA GLN A 258 6.97 7.47 27.24
C GLN A 258 8.35 7.48 27.94
N LEU A 259 8.53 6.70 29.00
CA LEU A 259 9.79 6.60 29.75
C LEU A 259 10.72 5.48 29.23
N GLY A 260 10.39 4.88 28.08
CA GLY A 260 11.16 3.77 27.51
C GLY A 260 11.05 2.47 28.32
N ARG A 261 10.02 2.33 29.17
CA ARG A 261 9.78 1.11 29.95
C ARG A 261 8.75 0.24 29.27
N LYS A 262 8.88 -1.08 29.42
CA LYS A 262 7.93 -2.06 28.89
C LYS A 262 6.49 -1.71 29.25
N SER A 263 5.61 -1.82 28.27
CA SER A 263 4.19 -1.57 28.38
C SER A 263 3.42 -2.74 27.80
N LYS A 264 2.20 -2.96 28.27
CA LYS A 264 1.26 -3.90 27.64
C LYS A 264 0.51 -3.27 26.46
N GLU A 265 0.51 -1.95 26.40
CA GLU A 265 -0.21 -1.15 25.42
C GLU A 265 0.77 -0.29 24.63
N ALA A 266 0.45 -0.08 23.35
CA ALA A 266 1.25 0.74 22.47
C ALA A 266 1.20 2.21 22.91
N TYR A 267 2.36 2.83 23.06
CA TYR A 267 2.47 4.29 23.16
C TYR A 267 2.66 4.87 21.76
N VAL A 268 1.74 5.72 21.33
CA VAL A 268 1.66 6.21 19.95
C VAL A 268 1.75 7.73 19.91
N VAL A 269 2.80 8.25 19.29
CA VAL A 269 3.03 9.70 19.11
C VAL A 269 3.26 9.97 17.63
N GLY A 270 2.48 10.89 17.06
CA GLY A 270 2.63 11.28 15.64
C GLY A 270 2.58 10.08 14.69
N CYS A 271 1.67 9.14 14.93
CA CYS A 271 1.54 7.89 14.16
C CYS A 271 2.78 7.01 14.13
N SER A 272 3.61 7.12 15.16
CA SER A 272 4.72 6.22 15.43
C SER A 272 4.50 5.51 16.77
N VAL A 273 4.67 4.19 16.77
CA VAL A 273 4.61 3.33 17.96
C VAL A 273 6.01 3.18 18.54
N ALA A 274 6.14 3.41 19.84
CA ALA A 274 7.40 3.25 20.56
C ALA A 274 7.68 1.77 20.91
N CYS A 275 8.84 1.30 20.47
CA CYS A 275 9.38 -0.04 20.71
C CYS A 275 10.70 0.05 21.50
N CYS A 276 10.98 -0.95 22.33
CA CYS A 276 12.29 -1.06 22.99
C CYS A 276 12.76 -2.51 23.12
N GLU A 277 14.09 -2.66 23.10
CA GLU A 277 14.80 -3.94 23.07
C GLU A 277 14.83 -4.67 24.42
N MET A 278 14.68 -5.99 24.39
CA MET A 278 14.77 -6.91 25.51
C MET A 278 16.23 -7.29 25.75
N GLY A 279 16.98 -6.46 26.47
CA GLY A 279 18.37 -6.73 26.86
C GLY A 279 18.55 -6.91 28.39
N PRO A 280 19.49 -7.76 28.86
CA PRO A 280 19.81 -7.93 30.29
C PRO A 280 20.54 -6.74 30.92
N GLN A 281 21.00 -5.76 30.13
CA GLN A 281 21.87 -4.66 30.59
C GLN A 281 21.19 -3.29 30.74
N ASN A 282 19.84 -3.20 30.71
CA ASN A 282 19.12 -1.92 30.82
C ASN A 282 19.54 -0.84 29.79
N THR A 283 20.23 -1.20 28.70
CA THR A 283 20.49 -0.31 27.57
C THR A 283 19.19 -0.12 26.81
N GLN A 284 18.55 1.04 26.98
CA GLN A 284 17.27 1.38 26.36
C GLN A 284 17.50 1.84 24.92
N ASN A 285 17.44 0.90 23.98
CA ASN A 285 17.32 1.24 22.56
C ASN A 285 15.86 1.51 22.25
N LEU A 286 15.47 2.79 22.26
CA LEU A 286 14.15 3.23 21.82
C LEU A 286 14.12 3.30 20.29
N TYR A 287 13.12 2.66 19.69
CA TYR A 287 12.92 2.62 18.25
C TYR A 287 11.46 2.91 17.93
N GLY A 288 11.22 3.76 16.93
CA GLY A 288 9.87 4.07 16.45
C GLY A 288 9.54 3.26 15.21
N ILE A 289 8.40 2.58 15.20
CA ILE A 289 7.81 2.01 13.98
C ILE A 289 6.54 2.74 13.61
N LEU A 290 6.14 2.67 12.34
CA LEU A 290 4.88 3.26 11.91
C LEU A 290 3.70 2.56 12.60
N ALA A 291 2.77 3.37 13.10
CA ALA A 291 1.49 2.87 13.56
C ALA A 291 0.70 2.33 12.35
N PRO A 292 0.03 1.17 12.47
CA PRO A 292 -0.88 0.68 11.45
C PRO A 292 -1.95 1.72 11.11
N ASP A 293 -2.34 1.81 9.84
CA ASP A 293 -3.46 2.67 9.47
C ASP A 293 -4.71 2.30 10.27
N GLY A 294 -5.42 3.31 10.74
CA GLY A 294 -6.54 3.16 11.67
C GLY A 294 -6.17 3.17 13.15
N THR A 295 -4.90 3.33 13.50
CA THR A 295 -4.50 3.53 14.90
C THR A 295 -5.00 4.88 15.42
N THR A 296 -5.44 4.92 16.67
CA THR A 296 -5.87 6.14 17.37
C THR A 296 -5.02 6.33 18.63
N SER A 297 -4.84 7.58 19.06
CA SER A 297 -4.13 7.90 20.30
C SER A 297 -4.63 9.22 20.89
N ASP A 298 -4.19 9.55 22.10
CA ASP A 298 -4.56 10.78 22.80
C ASP A 298 -4.17 12.06 22.05
N ASP A 299 -3.16 11.98 21.17
CA ASP A 299 -2.66 13.09 20.36
C ASP A 299 -3.08 13.00 18.88
N CYS A 300 -3.71 11.90 18.47
CA CYS A 300 -4.10 11.68 17.09
C CYS A 300 -5.42 10.93 16.95
N GLN A 301 -6.40 11.59 16.32
CA GLN A 301 -7.72 11.01 16.08
C GLN A 301 -7.65 9.75 15.22
N LEU A 302 -6.82 9.74 14.17
CA LEU A 302 -6.68 8.62 13.26
C LEU A 302 -5.38 8.73 12.47
N CYS A 303 -4.59 7.65 12.48
CA CYS A 303 -3.39 7.50 11.68
C CYS A 303 -3.69 6.92 10.30
N LEU A 304 -3.24 7.60 9.25
CA LEU A 304 -3.37 7.17 7.86
C LEU A 304 -2.09 7.51 7.08
N ALA A 305 -1.50 6.52 6.43
CA ALA A 305 -0.26 6.63 5.65
C ALA A 305 0.87 7.33 6.43
N GLY A 306 1.04 6.94 7.70
CA GLY A 306 2.05 7.50 8.61
C GLY A 306 1.80 8.95 9.05
N GLN A 307 0.63 9.52 8.74
CA GLN A 307 0.26 10.88 9.12
C GLN A 307 -0.98 10.90 10.00
N CYS A 308 -1.04 11.90 10.88
CA CYS A 308 -2.22 12.14 11.70
C CYS A 308 -3.25 12.98 10.94
N THR A 309 -4.49 12.50 10.85
CA THR A 309 -5.58 13.21 10.17
C THR A 309 -6.02 14.47 10.92
N ASN A 310 -6.16 14.38 12.25
CA ASN A 310 -6.48 15.50 13.14
C ASN A 310 -5.75 15.31 14.48
N LYS A 311 -5.07 16.35 14.95
CA LYS A 311 -4.54 16.38 16.31
C LYS A 311 -5.69 16.63 17.27
N THR A 312 -5.83 15.77 18.27
CA THR A 312 -6.72 15.99 19.40
C THR A 312 -6.20 17.17 20.19
N VAL A 313 -6.95 18.28 20.22
CA VAL A 313 -6.60 19.44 21.04
C VAL A 313 -6.84 19.04 22.49
N THR A 314 -5.80 18.61 23.20
CA THR A 314 -5.81 18.60 24.65
C THR A 314 -5.84 20.05 25.11
N SER A 315 -7.02 20.53 25.48
CA SER A 315 -7.17 21.78 26.21
C SER A 315 -6.48 21.64 27.57
N SER A 316 -5.19 21.91 27.63
CA SER A 316 -4.54 22.34 28.87
C SER A 316 -5.07 23.73 29.19
N SER A 317 -6.24 23.76 29.84
CA SER A 317 -6.72 24.96 30.50
C SER A 317 -5.68 25.35 31.55
N SER A 318 -4.92 26.39 31.23
CA SER A 318 -4.15 27.16 32.18
C SER A 318 -5.12 27.75 33.21
N THR A 319 -5.29 27.05 34.32
CA THR A 319 -5.79 27.64 35.56
C THR A 319 -4.68 28.54 36.11
N ALA A 320 -4.66 29.79 35.66
CA ALA A 320 -4.08 30.89 36.42
C ALA A 320 -5.24 31.76 36.87
N GLY A 321 -5.56 31.65 38.17
CA GLY A 321 -6.73 32.27 38.79
C GLY A 321 -6.73 33.78 38.64
N SER A 322 -7.86 34.31 38.19
CA SER A 322 -8.31 35.64 38.52
C SER A 322 -8.65 35.68 40.01
N ALA A 323 -7.69 36.10 40.83
CA ALA A 323 -7.98 36.63 42.15
C ALA A 323 -8.66 38.01 41.95
N VAL A 324 -9.97 38.04 42.16
CA VAL A 324 -10.69 39.26 42.51
C VAL A 324 -10.72 39.31 44.03
N GLU A 325 -10.21 40.38 44.64
CA GLU A 325 -10.80 40.94 45.85
C GLU A 325 -10.30 42.37 46.08
N ASN A 326 -11.30 43.28 46.10
CA ASN A 326 -11.44 44.57 46.79
C ASN A 326 -10.20 45.39 47.19
#